data_AF-A0A8J6SB02-F1
#
_entry.id   AF-A0A8J6SB02-F1
#
_cell.length_a   1.000
_cell.length_b   1.000
_cell.length_c   1.000
_cell.angle_alpha   90.00
_cell.angle_beta   90.00
_cell.angle_gamma   90.00
#
_symmetry.space_group_name_H-M   'P 1'
#
loop_
_entity.id
_entity.type
_entity.pdbx_description
1 polymer ?
#
loop_
_entity_poly.entity_id
_entity_poly.type
_entity_poly.pdbx_seq_one_letter_code
_entity_poly.pdbx_strand_id
1 'polypeptide(L)'
;MLIDRNGRAKVLSDREIEQLFEQGFRFARDKALFATCFYTACRVSEARQMHFVDAFHEETVRDDIIIRKANSKGKQGTRTIPTHPHLKKILQQYRQDSLELLRLRELFGGWSHKNLNSEGKLVWNNMFQCPLCDSKHFSKQGWYRDKEQVYLCKNCHSYFHESKLIKSQLDANTSPTIKYDTLGVISSSNYGFLFAEPNNPFLFPGKQGQGCLSLRNAINIFEITFDKLGISGASSHSCRRTSLTIMHREGVILRVLQEISGHKDLGALQKYLEVSPDQTRAAINVLG
;
A
#
# COMPACT_ATOMS: atom_id res chain seq x y z
N MET A 1 19.13 2.41 -10.05
CA MET A 1 18.21 3.05 -11.05
C MET A 1 18.54 2.60 -12.48
N LEU A 2 17.56 2.58 -13.42
CA LEU A 2 17.86 2.47 -14.87
C LEU A 2 18.72 3.67 -15.29
N ILE A 3 19.79 3.45 -16.06
CA ILE A 3 20.60 4.54 -16.61
C ILE A 3 19.67 5.38 -17.52
N ASP A 4 19.46 6.65 -17.17
CA ASP A 4 18.63 7.61 -17.91
C ASP A 4 17.18 7.20 -18.22
N ARG A 5 16.57 6.31 -17.40
CA ARG A 5 15.25 5.68 -17.69
C ARG A 5 15.22 4.91 -19.03
N ASN A 6 16.38 4.68 -19.63
CA ASN A 6 16.54 3.95 -20.86
C ASN A 6 16.97 2.52 -20.52
N GLY A 7 16.33 1.55 -21.19
CA GLY A 7 16.61 0.14 -20.97
C GLY A 7 15.47 -0.63 -20.29
N ARG A 8 15.66 -1.94 -20.30
CA ARG A 8 14.68 -2.93 -19.90
C ARG A 8 14.78 -3.13 -18.38
N ALA A 9 13.69 -2.92 -17.64
CA ALA A 9 13.68 -3.09 -16.17
C ALA A 9 14.22 -4.47 -15.76
N LYS A 10 15.04 -4.54 -14.69
CA LYS A 10 15.65 -5.78 -14.19
C LYS A 10 14.62 -6.85 -13.82
N VAL A 11 14.92 -8.12 -14.12
CA VAL A 11 14.28 -9.31 -13.51
C VAL A 11 14.92 -9.51 -12.13
N LEU A 12 14.12 -9.51 -11.08
CA LEU A 12 14.61 -9.68 -9.71
C LEU A 12 15.03 -11.14 -9.48
N SER A 13 16.10 -11.37 -8.73
CA SER A 13 16.49 -12.71 -8.28
C SER A 13 15.65 -13.16 -7.08
N ASP A 14 15.67 -14.46 -6.77
CA ASP A 14 14.92 -15.02 -5.62
C ASP A 14 15.34 -14.36 -4.31
N ARG A 15 16.65 -14.16 -4.09
CA ARG A 15 17.18 -13.44 -2.94
C ARG A 15 16.67 -11.99 -2.87
N GLU A 16 16.59 -11.29 -4.01
CA GLU A 16 16.06 -9.92 -4.04
C GLU A 16 14.56 -9.90 -3.73
N ILE A 17 13.81 -10.88 -4.22
CA ILE A 17 12.38 -11.05 -3.93
C ILE A 17 12.17 -11.31 -2.43
N GLU A 18 12.94 -12.21 -1.83
CA GLU A 18 12.92 -12.50 -0.39
C GLU A 18 13.21 -11.23 0.41
N GLN A 19 14.31 -10.53 0.11
CA GLN A 19 14.66 -9.27 0.77
C GLN A 19 13.56 -8.21 0.66
N LEU A 20 12.89 -8.11 -0.49
CA LEU A 20 11.78 -7.19 -0.70
C LEU A 20 10.58 -7.53 0.19
N PHE A 21 10.22 -8.81 0.31
CA PHE A 21 9.11 -9.23 1.15
C PHE A 21 9.42 -9.18 2.65
N GLU A 22 10.65 -9.44 3.06
CA GLU A 22 11.04 -9.49 4.47
C GLU A 22 11.32 -8.12 5.07
N GLN A 23 12.13 -7.30 4.37
CA GLN A 23 12.70 -6.07 4.93
C GLN A 23 12.65 -4.86 3.97
N GLY A 24 12.16 -5.06 2.74
CA GLY A 24 12.09 -4.00 1.73
C GLY A 24 11.07 -2.94 2.11
N PHE A 25 9.84 -3.35 2.36
CA PHE A 25 8.74 -2.43 2.61
C PHE A 25 8.46 -2.31 4.10
N ARG A 26 8.71 -1.10 4.61
CA ARG A 26 8.42 -0.75 5.99
C ARG A 26 6.92 -0.78 6.30
N PHE A 27 6.09 -0.27 5.39
CA PHE A 27 4.67 -0.13 5.65
C PHE A 27 3.85 -1.26 5.03
N ALA A 28 2.83 -1.74 5.76
CA ALA A 28 1.91 -2.77 5.29
C ALA A 28 1.24 -2.43 3.95
N ARG A 29 0.84 -1.16 3.71
CA ARG A 29 0.26 -0.71 2.42
C ARG A 29 1.26 -0.86 1.28
N ASP A 30 2.50 -0.45 1.50
CA ASP A 30 3.53 -0.45 0.45
C ASP A 30 3.96 -1.88 0.13
N LYS A 31 4.06 -2.73 1.16
CA LYS A 31 4.24 -4.19 1.01
C LYS A 31 3.06 -4.82 0.26
N ALA A 32 1.83 -4.47 0.59
CA ALA A 32 0.63 -4.96 -0.09
C ALA A 32 0.54 -4.47 -1.54
N LEU A 33 0.95 -3.23 -1.83
CA LEU A 33 1.03 -2.68 -3.19
C LEU A 33 2.05 -3.47 -4.02
N PHE A 34 3.25 -3.70 -3.46
CA PHE A 34 4.28 -4.53 -4.08
C PHE A 34 3.79 -5.96 -4.32
N ALA A 35 3.23 -6.60 -3.29
CA ALA A 35 2.68 -7.95 -3.37
C ALA A 35 1.60 -8.06 -4.45
N THR A 36 0.71 -7.06 -4.53
CA THR A 36 -0.33 -7.00 -5.57
C THR A 36 0.29 -6.92 -6.96
N CYS A 37 1.28 -6.04 -7.18
CA CYS A 37 1.97 -5.93 -8.47
C CYS A 37 2.70 -7.24 -8.84
N PHE A 38 3.34 -7.88 -7.86
CA PHE A 38 4.10 -9.10 -8.05
C PHE A 38 3.19 -10.31 -8.32
N TYR A 39 2.30 -10.65 -7.41
CA TYR A 39 1.49 -11.87 -7.51
C TYR A 39 0.41 -11.81 -8.60
N THR A 40 -0.01 -10.62 -9.05
CA THR A 40 -1.00 -10.49 -10.14
C THR A 40 -0.38 -10.08 -11.49
N ALA A 41 0.94 -9.83 -11.51
CA ALA A 41 1.65 -9.24 -12.65
C ALA A 41 0.98 -7.97 -13.23
N CYS A 42 0.17 -7.25 -12.44
CA CYS A 42 -0.46 -6.01 -12.87
C CYS A 42 0.54 -4.84 -12.90
N ARG A 43 0.20 -3.77 -13.61
CA ARG A 43 1.00 -2.54 -13.57
C ARG A 43 0.77 -1.82 -12.25
N VAL A 44 1.78 -1.11 -11.74
CA VAL A 44 1.60 -0.25 -10.55
C VAL A 44 0.47 0.78 -10.73
N SER A 45 0.24 1.24 -11.96
CA SER A 45 -0.88 2.12 -12.30
C SER A 45 -2.24 1.42 -12.17
N GLU A 46 -2.31 0.12 -12.44
CA GLU A 46 -3.51 -0.69 -12.25
C GLU A 46 -3.74 -0.94 -10.75
N ALA A 47 -2.70 -1.40 -10.05
CA ALA A 47 -2.76 -1.69 -8.62
C ALA A 47 -3.22 -0.49 -7.79
N ARG A 48 -2.60 0.69 -7.96
CA ARG A 48 -2.91 1.88 -7.16
C ARG A 48 -4.37 2.34 -7.29
N GLN A 49 -5.02 2.05 -8.42
CA GLN A 49 -6.40 2.46 -8.72
C GLN A 49 -7.44 1.38 -8.32
N MET A 50 -6.99 0.29 -7.71
CA MET A 50 -7.84 -0.78 -7.23
C MET A 50 -8.72 -0.29 -6.09
N HIS A 51 -9.99 -0.68 -6.10
CA HIS A 51 -10.92 -0.45 -5.00
C HIS A 51 -10.91 -1.62 -4.02
N PHE A 52 -11.41 -1.41 -2.81
CA PHE A 52 -11.49 -2.44 -1.78
C PHE A 52 -12.24 -3.67 -2.27
N VAL A 53 -13.39 -3.48 -2.93
CA VAL A 53 -14.22 -4.58 -3.47
C VAL A 53 -13.53 -5.37 -4.59
N ASP A 54 -12.42 -4.89 -5.15
CA ASP A 54 -11.68 -5.61 -6.19
C ASP A 54 -10.77 -6.70 -5.61
N ALA A 55 -10.40 -6.57 -4.33
CA ALA A 55 -9.56 -7.52 -3.62
C ALA A 55 -10.28 -8.21 -2.46
N PHE A 56 -11.37 -7.62 -1.96
CA PHE A 56 -12.12 -8.13 -0.83
C PHE A 56 -13.59 -8.35 -1.19
N HIS A 57 -14.17 -9.36 -0.55
CA HIS A 57 -15.60 -9.53 -0.42
C HIS A 57 -15.91 -9.53 1.07
N GLU A 58 -16.68 -8.54 1.50
CA GLU A 58 -16.93 -8.26 2.92
C GLU A 58 -15.61 -8.08 3.68
N GLU A 59 -15.25 -9.04 4.54
CA GLU A 59 -14.06 -8.98 5.39
C GLU A 59 -12.92 -9.90 4.92
N THR A 60 -13.15 -10.66 3.85
CA THR A 60 -12.25 -11.71 3.37
C THR A 60 -11.62 -11.33 2.03
N VAL A 61 -10.36 -11.70 1.85
CA VAL A 61 -9.69 -11.55 0.55
C VAL A 61 -10.33 -12.51 -0.45
N ARG A 62 -10.67 -12.01 -1.64
CA ARG A 62 -11.26 -12.79 -2.72
C ARG A 62 -10.35 -13.94 -3.16
N ASP A 63 -10.97 -14.97 -3.73
CA ASP A 63 -10.25 -15.99 -4.50
C ASP A 63 -9.68 -15.41 -5.79
N ASP A 64 -10.31 -14.41 -6.38
CA ASP A 64 -9.84 -13.71 -7.58
C ASP A 64 -9.72 -12.20 -7.38
N ILE A 65 -8.54 -11.65 -7.67
CA ILE A 65 -8.32 -10.20 -7.73
C ILE A 65 -8.87 -9.65 -9.05
N ILE A 66 -9.69 -8.60 -8.95
CA ILE A 66 -10.32 -7.96 -10.11
C ILE A 66 -9.45 -6.79 -10.60
N ILE A 67 -9.02 -6.85 -11.86
CA ILE A 67 -8.31 -5.74 -12.51
C ILE A 67 -9.25 -5.09 -13.52
N ARG A 68 -9.85 -3.96 -13.13
CA ARG A 68 -10.85 -3.23 -13.91
C ARG A 68 -10.28 -2.67 -15.22
N LYS A 69 -11.07 -2.75 -16.30
CA LYS A 69 -10.78 -2.12 -17.60
C LYS A 69 -10.43 -0.65 -17.50
N ALA A 70 -11.15 0.10 -16.66
CA ALA A 70 -10.96 1.53 -16.44
C ALA A 70 -9.53 1.88 -15.98
N ASN A 71 -8.84 0.93 -15.34
CA ASN A 71 -7.50 1.11 -14.80
C ASN A 71 -6.40 0.66 -15.79
N SER A 72 -6.78 0.07 -16.93
CA SER A 72 -5.87 -0.48 -17.93
C SER A 72 -5.61 0.49 -19.09
N LYS A 73 -4.34 0.68 -19.45
CA LYS A 73 -3.96 1.48 -20.63
C LYS A 73 -4.43 0.75 -21.89
N GLY A 74 -5.28 1.40 -22.70
CA GLY A 74 -5.77 0.84 -23.96
C GLY A 74 -7.06 0.02 -23.87
N LYS A 75 -7.76 0.00 -22.73
CA LYS A 75 -9.13 -0.54 -22.62
C LYS A 75 -9.25 -2.04 -22.98
N GLN A 76 -8.33 -2.91 -22.56
CA GLN A 76 -8.66 -4.36 -22.55
C GLN A 76 -9.69 -4.63 -21.44
N GLY A 77 -10.48 -5.68 -21.57
CA GLY A 77 -11.57 -6.01 -20.64
C GLY A 77 -11.13 -6.03 -19.18
N THR A 78 -12.11 -5.96 -18.27
CA THR A 78 -11.86 -6.32 -16.87
C THR A 78 -11.43 -7.79 -16.85
N ARG A 79 -10.37 -8.09 -16.10
CA ARG A 79 -9.86 -9.46 -15.93
C ARG A 79 -9.77 -9.83 -14.46
N THR A 80 -9.82 -11.12 -14.19
CA THR A 80 -9.75 -11.70 -12.84
C THR A 80 -8.51 -12.58 -12.75
N ILE A 81 -7.73 -12.42 -11.67
CA ILE A 81 -6.50 -13.17 -11.45
C ILE A 81 -6.64 -13.99 -10.18
N PRO A 82 -6.46 -15.32 -10.23
CA PRO A 82 -6.46 -16.16 -9.03
C PRO A 82 -5.48 -15.63 -7.99
N THR A 83 -5.93 -15.53 -6.75
CA THR A 83 -5.22 -14.86 -5.67
C THR A 83 -4.27 -15.84 -5.00
N HIS A 84 -2.97 -15.61 -5.19
CA HIS A 84 -1.93 -16.41 -4.57
C HIS A 84 -2.07 -16.45 -3.02
N PRO A 85 -1.84 -17.58 -2.34
CA PRO A 85 -2.00 -17.69 -0.88
C PRO A 85 -1.19 -16.65 -0.07
N HIS A 86 0.03 -16.34 -0.50
CA HIS A 86 0.84 -15.29 0.15
C HIS A 86 0.23 -13.89 -0.06
N LEU A 87 -0.37 -13.62 -1.23
CA LEU A 87 -1.06 -12.36 -1.46
C LEU A 87 -2.28 -12.25 -0.54
N LYS A 88 -3.06 -13.32 -0.38
CA LYS A 88 -4.17 -13.36 0.59
C LYS A 88 -3.70 -13.02 2.00
N LYS A 89 -2.64 -13.67 2.48
CA LYS A 89 -2.08 -13.41 3.81
C LYS A 89 -1.65 -11.96 3.98
N ILE A 90 -0.94 -11.39 3.00
CA ILE A 90 -0.46 -10.00 3.06
C ILE A 90 -1.62 -9.01 3.03
N LEU A 91 -2.63 -9.22 2.16
CA LEU A 91 -3.80 -8.36 2.08
C LEU A 91 -4.64 -8.44 3.36
N GLN A 92 -4.84 -9.63 3.92
CA GLN A 92 -5.56 -9.79 5.18
C GLN A 92 -4.84 -9.09 6.32
N GLN A 93 -3.52 -9.23 6.43
CA GLN A 93 -2.73 -8.51 7.43
C GLN A 93 -2.86 -7.00 7.23
N TYR A 94 -2.75 -6.52 5.99
CA TYR A 94 -2.91 -5.11 5.67
C TYR A 94 -4.29 -4.56 6.07
N ARG A 95 -5.35 -5.37 5.92
CA ARG A 95 -6.70 -5.05 6.42
C ARG A 95 -6.68 -4.87 7.95
N GLN A 96 -6.20 -5.86 8.68
CA GLN A 96 -6.18 -5.84 10.15
C GLN A 96 -5.35 -4.69 10.71
N ASP A 97 -4.17 -4.47 10.14
CA ASP A 97 -3.27 -3.37 10.49
C ASP A 97 -3.96 -2.02 10.39
N SER A 98 -4.77 -1.81 9.36
CA SER A 98 -5.46 -0.53 9.21
C SER A 98 -6.71 -0.43 10.09
N LEU A 99 -7.41 -1.53 10.39
CA LEU A 99 -8.51 -1.52 11.36
C LEU A 99 -8.01 -1.11 12.74
N GLU A 100 -6.85 -1.62 13.14
CA GLU A 100 -6.21 -1.22 14.39
C GLU A 100 -5.84 0.28 14.35
N LEU A 101 -5.29 0.78 13.24
CA LEU A 101 -5.01 2.22 13.10
C LEU A 101 -6.28 3.09 13.20
N LEU A 102 -7.41 2.63 12.70
CA LEU A 102 -8.69 3.33 12.82
C LEU A 102 -9.17 3.37 14.27
N ARG A 103 -9.15 2.22 14.94
CA ARG A 103 -9.46 2.10 16.36
C ARG A 103 -8.58 3.03 17.19
N LEU A 104 -7.27 3.06 16.94
CA LEU A 104 -6.34 3.97 17.61
C LEU A 104 -6.69 5.44 17.36
N ARG A 105 -7.17 5.79 16.16
CA ARG A 105 -7.60 7.17 15.84
C ARG A 105 -8.88 7.56 16.56
N GLU A 106 -9.82 6.64 16.69
CA GLU A 106 -11.04 6.84 17.47
C GLU A 106 -10.74 7.04 18.95
N LEU A 107 -9.73 6.33 19.48
CA LEU A 107 -9.32 6.42 20.89
C LEU A 107 -8.48 7.66 21.21
N PHE A 108 -7.60 8.08 20.31
CA PHE A 108 -6.56 9.08 20.61
C PHE A 108 -6.65 10.37 19.78
N GLY A 109 -7.57 10.44 18.83
CA GLY A 109 -7.63 11.51 17.84
C GLY A 109 -6.50 11.42 16.82
N GLY A 110 -6.20 12.52 16.15
CA GLY A 110 -5.07 12.56 15.22
C GLY A 110 -3.73 12.57 15.96
N TRP A 111 -2.71 11.83 15.53
CA TRP A 111 -1.38 11.82 16.16
C TRP A 111 -0.26 12.10 15.15
N SER A 112 0.89 12.50 15.67
CA SER A 112 2.17 12.62 14.94
C SER A 112 3.33 12.07 15.79
N HIS A 113 4.56 12.10 15.29
CA HIS A 113 5.76 11.73 16.07
C HIS A 113 5.84 12.42 17.45
N LYS A 114 5.25 13.62 17.60
CA LYS A 114 5.23 14.37 18.86
C LYS A 114 4.36 13.74 19.95
N ASN A 115 3.46 12.84 19.58
CA ASN A 115 2.54 12.15 20.50
C ASN A 115 3.13 10.85 21.06
N LEU A 116 4.34 10.48 20.64
CA LEU A 116 4.99 9.20 20.95
C LEU A 116 6.16 9.41 21.92
N ASN A 117 6.42 8.42 22.78
CA ASN A 117 7.66 8.36 23.57
C ASN A 117 8.81 7.68 22.79
N SER A 118 9.97 7.53 23.43
CA SER A 118 11.16 6.86 22.86
C SER A 118 10.94 5.40 22.48
N GLU A 119 9.96 4.74 23.09
CA GLU A 119 9.57 3.35 22.80
C GLU A 119 8.48 3.27 21.69
N GLY A 120 8.00 4.40 21.16
CA GLY A 120 6.94 4.45 20.17
C GLY A 120 5.52 4.28 20.73
N LYS A 121 5.33 4.36 22.05
CA LYS A 121 4.00 4.32 22.68
C LYS A 121 3.32 5.69 22.58
N LEU A 122 2.03 5.70 22.28
CA LEU A 122 1.19 6.90 22.40
C LEU A 122 1.08 7.29 23.87
N VAL A 123 1.65 8.43 24.24
CA VAL A 123 1.64 8.93 25.63
C VAL A 123 0.80 10.21 25.79
N TRP A 124 0.37 10.80 24.67
CA TRP A 124 -0.48 11.98 24.65
C TRP A 124 -1.63 11.79 23.66
N ASN A 125 -2.88 11.87 24.13
CA ASN A 125 -4.02 11.98 23.22
C ASN A 125 -4.25 13.44 22.78
N ASN A 126 -4.80 13.61 21.58
CA ASN A 126 -5.26 14.92 21.07
C ASN A 126 -6.79 15.01 21.13
N MET A 127 -7.42 14.18 21.96
CA MET A 127 -8.86 14.07 22.06
C MET A 127 -9.36 15.06 23.12
N PHE A 128 -9.33 16.33 22.74
CA PHE A 128 -9.84 17.41 23.58
C PHE A 128 -11.30 17.16 23.93
N GLN A 129 -11.72 17.48 25.15
CA GLN A 129 -13.12 17.65 25.50
C GLN A 129 -13.46 19.13 25.53
N CYS A 130 -14.59 19.49 24.93
CA CYS A 130 -15.09 20.85 24.97
C CYS A 130 -15.55 21.20 26.38
N PRO A 131 -14.98 22.24 27.02
CA PRO A 131 -15.35 22.61 28.38
C PRO A 131 -16.77 23.19 28.49
N LEU A 132 -17.46 23.42 27.36
CA LEU A 132 -18.83 23.96 27.31
C LEU A 132 -19.90 22.91 27.00
N CYS A 133 -19.54 21.80 26.33
CA CYS A 133 -20.53 20.82 25.87
C CYS A 133 -20.02 19.38 25.84
N ASP A 134 -18.86 19.12 26.43
CA ASP A 134 -18.17 17.82 26.52
C ASP A 134 -17.88 17.10 25.19
N SER A 135 -18.21 17.73 24.06
CA SER A 135 -17.96 17.20 22.72
C SER A 135 -16.46 17.01 22.47
N LYS A 136 -16.11 15.88 21.85
CA LYS A 136 -14.74 15.55 21.43
C LYS A 136 -14.43 15.97 19.99
N HIS A 137 -15.41 16.57 19.30
CA HIS A 137 -15.28 16.92 17.89
C HIS A 137 -14.77 18.34 17.73
N PHE A 138 -13.52 18.48 17.32
CA PHE A 138 -12.88 19.77 17.06
C PHE A 138 -12.33 19.85 15.64
N SER A 139 -12.32 21.07 15.07
CA SER A 139 -11.53 21.41 13.88
C SER A 139 -10.41 22.36 14.24
N LYS A 140 -9.18 21.99 13.89
CA LYS A 140 -7.99 22.82 13.99
C LYS A 140 -8.13 24.06 13.08
N GLN A 141 -7.92 25.24 13.62
CA GLN A 141 -8.00 26.52 12.91
C GLN A 141 -6.61 27.08 12.59
N GLY A 142 -6.53 28.27 12.01
CA GLY A 142 -5.27 28.98 11.86
C GLY A 142 -4.62 29.37 13.19
N TRP A 143 -3.45 30.00 13.11
CA TRP A 143 -2.75 30.59 14.25
C TRP A 143 -3.32 31.98 14.54
N TYR A 144 -3.48 32.33 15.82
CA TYR A 144 -3.81 33.69 16.24
C TYR A 144 -2.54 34.55 16.42
N ARG A 145 -2.69 35.86 16.65
CA ARG A 145 -1.56 36.81 16.83
C ARG A 145 -0.48 36.33 17.79
N ASP A 146 -0.85 35.52 18.78
CA ASP A 146 0.04 35.05 19.85
C ASP A 146 0.79 33.74 19.51
N LYS A 147 0.76 33.31 18.24
CA LYS A 147 1.34 32.02 17.78
C LYS A 147 0.80 30.80 18.53
N GLU A 148 -0.41 30.89 19.06
CA GLU A 148 -1.09 29.75 19.67
C GLU A 148 -2.05 29.10 18.67
N GLN A 149 -2.12 27.79 18.72
CA GLN A 149 -3.02 27.00 17.92
C GLN A 149 -4.45 27.11 18.47
N VAL A 150 -5.40 27.47 17.59
CA VAL A 150 -6.83 27.57 17.94
C VAL A 150 -7.59 26.36 17.38
N TYR A 151 -8.62 25.94 18.10
CA TYR A 151 -9.55 24.87 17.72
C TYR A 151 -10.99 25.36 17.84
N LEU A 152 -11.84 24.94 16.91
CA LEU A 152 -13.29 25.19 16.91
C LEU A 152 -14.01 23.89 17.31
N CYS A 153 -14.83 23.92 18.36
CA CYS A 153 -15.72 22.80 18.68
C CYS A 153 -16.82 22.70 17.60
N LYS A 154 -16.99 21.52 17.01
CA LYS A 154 -18.01 21.27 15.97
C LYS A 154 -19.44 21.12 16.50
N ASN A 155 -19.61 21.03 17.82
CA ASN A 155 -20.92 20.91 18.44
C ASN A 155 -21.47 22.28 18.88
N CYS A 156 -20.75 22.99 19.76
CA CYS A 156 -21.19 24.30 20.27
C CYS A 156 -20.65 25.50 19.48
N HIS A 157 -19.82 25.28 18.44
CA HIS A 157 -19.23 26.31 17.60
C HIS A 157 -18.33 27.34 18.34
N SER A 158 -17.89 27.03 19.56
CA SER A 158 -16.99 27.90 20.33
C SER A 158 -15.51 27.65 19.99
N TYR A 159 -14.71 28.70 20.07
CA TYR A 159 -13.27 28.68 19.82
C TYR A 159 -12.48 28.51 21.12
N PHE A 160 -11.45 27.68 21.07
CA PHE A 160 -10.58 27.38 22.21
C PHE A 160 -9.12 27.42 21.78
N HIS A 161 -8.31 28.05 22.61
CA HIS A 161 -6.86 27.98 22.54
C HIS A 161 -6.38 26.59 23.00
N GLU A 162 -5.33 26.04 22.40
CA GLU A 162 -4.82 24.70 22.75
C GLU A 162 -4.48 24.59 24.24
N SER A 163 -3.94 25.64 24.87
CA SER A 163 -3.67 25.68 26.33
C SER A 163 -4.91 25.50 27.20
N LYS A 164 -6.09 25.86 26.70
CA LYS A 164 -7.38 25.73 27.42
C LYS A 164 -8.04 24.39 27.20
N LEU A 165 -7.51 23.56 26.32
CA LEU A 165 -8.01 22.22 26.07
C LEU A 165 -7.14 21.22 26.85
N ILE A 166 -7.76 20.52 27.81
CA ILE A 166 -7.08 19.54 28.63
C ILE A 166 -6.62 18.38 27.73
N LYS A 167 -5.30 18.15 27.69
CA LYS A 167 -4.71 16.92 27.14
C LYS A 167 -4.72 15.89 28.27
N SER A 168 -5.35 14.73 28.08
CA SER A 168 -5.17 13.65 29.05
C SER A 168 -3.88 12.92 28.73
N GLN A 169 -2.96 12.87 29.71
CA GLN A 169 -1.86 11.91 29.67
C GLN A 169 -2.43 10.51 29.64
N LEU A 170 -1.94 9.69 28.71
CA LEU A 170 -2.25 8.27 28.71
C LEU A 170 -1.21 7.56 29.57
N ASP A 171 -1.64 6.61 30.38
CA ASP A 171 -0.72 5.77 31.13
C ASP A 171 0.10 4.91 30.16
N ALA A 172 1.42 5.13 30.12
CA ALA A 172 2.35 4.41 29.25
C ALA A 172 2.38 2.89 29.49
N ASN A 173 1.85 2.41 30.61
CA ASN A 173 1.71 0.99 30.93
C ASN A 173 0.46 0.35 30.30
N THR A 174 -0.59 1.15 30.03
CA THR A 174 -1.84 0.69 29.40
C THR A 174 -2.00 1.16 27.96
N SER A 175 -1.20 2.12 27.51
CA SER A 175 -1.14 2.59 26.13
C SER A 175 -0.71 1.50 25.17
N PRO A 176 -1.41 1.31 24.03
CA PRO A 176 -1.00 0.37 23.01
C PRO A 176 0.38 0.76 22.45
N THR A 177 1.29 -0.21 22.42
CA THR A 177 2.55 -0.06 21.71
C THR A 177 2.26 -0.09 20.22
N ILE A 178 2.22 1.07 19.58
CA ILE A 178 2.26 1.13 18.12
C ILE A 178 3.68 0.73 17.74
N LYS A 179 3.89 -0.52 17.32
CA LYS A 179 5.17 -0.93 16.73
C LYS A 179 5.40 -0.12 15.46
N TYR A 180 6.16 0.96 15.61
CA TYR A 180 6.43 2.01 14.63
C TYR A 180 7.03 1.49 13.32
N ASP A 181 7.62 0.29 13.33
CA ASP A 181 8.26 -0.26 12.16
C ASP A 181 7.31 -1.02 11.23
N THR A 182 6.28 -1.70 11.76
CA THR A 182 5.41 -2.59 10.97
C THR A 182 4.25 -1.86 10.29
N LEU A 183 3.75 -0.79 10.92
CA LEU A 183 2.65 0.03 10.40
C LEU A 183 3.12 1.34 9.76
N GLY A 184 4.30 1.81 10.19
CA GLY A 184 4.97 3.07 9.83
C GLY A 184 4.07 4.29 9.63
N VAL A 185 3.20 4.50 10.60
CA VAL A 185 2.40 5.70 10.71
C VAL A 185 3.16 6.72 11.55
N ILE A 186 3.90 7.63 10.90
CA ILE A 186 4.49 8.82 11.57
C ILE A 186 3.39 9.83 11.93
N SER A 187 2.21 9.69 11.31
CA SER A 187 1.04 10.53 11.54
C SER A 187 -0.24 9.83 11.09
N SER A 188 -1.28 9.87 11.93
CA SER A 188 -2.60 9.25 11.67
C SER A 188 -3.32 9.77 10.41
N SER A 189 -2.83 10.88 9.85
CA SER A 189 -3.34 11.50 8.63
C SER A 189 -2.86 10.81 7.34
N ASN A 190 -1.95 9.84 7.42
CA ASN A 190 -1.31 9.23 6.25
C ASN A 190 -1.74 7.78 5.96
N TYR A 191 -2.59 7.16 6.76
CA TYR A 191 -2.94 5.74 6.62
C TYR A 191 -4.40 5.47 6.96
N GLY A 192 -5.03 4.61 6.16
CA GLY A 192 -6.37 4.04 6.41
C GLY A 192 -7.17 3.94 5.11
N PHE A 193 -7.42 2.72 4.62
CA PHE A 193 -8.29 2.50 3.46
C PHE A 193 -9.70 3.05 3.69
N LEU A 194 -10.22 3.10 4.93
CA LEU A 194 -11.60 3.55 5.19
C LEU A 194 -11.84 5.06 5.15
N PHE A 195 -10.81 5.89 4.91
CA PHE A 195 -11.02 7.34 4.77
C PHE A 195 -11.42 7.77 3.36
N ALA A 196 -11.35 6.85 2.37
CA ALA A 196 -11.50 7.19 0.96
C ALA A 196 -12.92 7.02 0.39
N GLU A 197 -13.90 6.74 1.25
CA GLU A 197 -15.37 6.72 1.07
C GLU A 197 -15.97 5.49 1.79
N PRO A 198 -17.14 5.61 2.44
CA PRO A 198 -17.69 4.52 3.25
C PRO A 198 -18.06 3.27 2.45
N ASN A 199 -18.49 3.45 1.19
CA ASN A 199 -19.13 2.38 0.44
C ASN A 199 -18.15 1.54 -0.40
N ASN A 200 -17.03 2.10 -0.85
CA ASN A 200 -16.03 1.36 -1.62
C ASN A 200 -14.71 2.15 -1.81
N PRO A 201 -13.90 2.26 -0.74
CA PRO A 201 -12.69 3.06 -0.81
C PRO A 201 -11.64 2.46 -1.76
N PHE A 202 -10.63 3.25 -2.12
CA PHE A 202 -9.44 2.73 -2.77
C PHE A 202 -8.71 1.75 -1.84
N LEU A 203 -8.25 0.63 -2.39
CA LEU A 203 -7.43 -0.34 -1.68
C LEU A 203 -6.11 0.29 -1.22
N PHE A 204 -5.52 1.16 -2.05
CA PHE A 204 -4.33 1.92 -1.73
C PHE A 204 -4.64 3.42 -1.75
N PRO A 205 -5.10 4.00 -0.62
CA PRO A 205 -5.53 5.39 -0.56
C PRO A 205 -4.35 6.38 -0.67
N GLY A 206 -4.67 7.56 -1.18
CA GLY A 206 -3.78 8.73 -1.17
C GLY A 206 -3.61 9.33 0.23
N LYS A 207 -2.87 10.44 0.31
CA LYS A 207 -2.72 11.18 1.57
C LYS A 207 -4.09 11.63 2.08
N GLN A 208 -4.31 11.54 3.39
CA GLN A 208 -5.57 11.92 4.05
C GLN A 208 -6.82 11.17 3.54
N GLY A 209 -6.66 10.03 2.86
CA GLY A 209 -7.77 9.30 2.27
C GLY A 209 -8.33 9.92 0.99
N GLN A 210 -7.73 10.99 0.47
CA GLN A 210 -8.20 11.61 -0.76
C GLN A 210 -7.73 10.82 -1.98
N GLY A 211 -8.68 10.19 -2.66
CA GLY A 211 -8.43 9.41 -3.87
C GLY A 211 -7.45 8.26 -3.67
N CYS A 212 -6.92 7.75 -4.78
CA CYS A 212 -5.89 6.72 -4.77
C CYS A 212 -4.48 7.28 -4.55
N LEU A 213 -3.56 6.40 -4.18
CA LEU A 213 -2.13 6.68 -4.16
C LEU A 213 -1.69 7.25 -5.53
N SER A 214 -1.03 8.41 -5.50
CA SER A 214 -0.56 9.05 -6.73
C SER A 214 0.47 8.17 -7.44
N LEU A 215 0.49 8.20 -8.78
CA LEU A 215 1.43 7.39 -9.55
C LEU A 215 2.89 7.71 -9.20
N ARG A 216 3.23 8.99 -9.00
CA ARG A 216 4.60 9.39 -8.63
C ARG A 216 4.99 8.85 -7.27
N ASN A 217 4.09 8.90 -6.28
CA ASN A 217 4.37 8.34 -4.96
C ASN A 217 4.50 6.82 -5.01
N ALA A 218 3.62 6.16 -5.76
CA ALA A 218 3.71 4.72 -5.99
C ALA A 218 5.09 4.38 -6.57
N ILE A 219 5.53 5.02 -7.65
CA ILE A 219 6.87 4.80 -8.23
C ILE A 219 7.99 5.07 -7.22
N ASN A 220 7.93 6.18 -6.49
CA ASN A 220 8.94 6.53 -5.48
C ASN A 220 9.09 5.46 -4.40
N ILE A 221 8.00 4.81 -3.98
CA ILE A 221 8.05 3.72 -2.99
C ILE A 221 8.95 2.59 -3.50
N PHE A 222 8.80 2.19 -4.76
CA PHE A 222 9.65 1.15 -5.36
C PHE A 222 11.09 1.65 -5.54
N GLU A 223 11.29 2.86 -6.08
CA GLU A 223 12.64 3.43 -6.30
C GLU A 223 13.45 3.48 -5.00
N ILE A 224 12.89 4.08 -3.95
CA ILE A 224 13.54 4.19 -2.63
C ILE A 224 13.84 2.81 -2.05
N THR A 225 12.90 1.87 -2.18
CA THR A 225 13.08 0.52 -1.63
C THR A 225 14.18 -0.25 -2.36
N PHE A 226 14.21 -0.19 -3.69
CA PHE A 226 15.26 -0.83 -4.47
C PHE A 226 16.62 -0.22 -4.19
N ASP A 227 16.73 1.11 -4.12
CA ASP A 227 17.99 1.78 -3.81
C ASP A 227 18.47 1.44 -2.38
N LYS A 228 17.56 1.40 -1.39
CA LYS A 228 17.86 0.96 -0.01
C LYS A 228 18.42 -0.47 0.04
N LEU A 229 17.93 -1.36 -0.81
CA LEU A 229 18.38 -2.76 -0.89
C LEU A 229 19.56 -2.96 -1.85
N GLY A 230 20.07 -1.91 -2.50
CA GLY A 230 21.16 -2.02 -3.48
C GLY A 230 20.76 -2.67 -4.81
N ILE A 231 19.47 -2.75 -5.12
CA ILE A 231 18.93 -3.41 -6.33
C ILE A 231 19.04 -2.47 -7.53
N SER A 232 20.18 -2.51 -8.21
CA SER A 232 20.44 -1.71 -9.41
C SER A 232 19.61 -2.17 -10.63
N GLY A 233 19.15 -1.23 -11.46
CA GLY A 233 18.35 -1.51 -12.67
C GLY A 233 16.88 -1.89 -12.45
N ALA A 234 16.41 -1.99 -11.20
CA ALA A 234 15.00 -2.27 -10.90
C ALA A 234 14.11 -1.02 -10.99
N SER A 235 12.82 -1.23 -11.27
CA SER A 235 11.77 -0.21 -11.26
C SER A 235 10.41 -0.84 -10.93
N SER A 236 9.34 -0.05 -10.86
CA SER A 236 7.98 -0.60 -10.66
C SER A 236 7.58 -1.65 -11.71
N HIS A 237 8.18 -1.61 -12.91
CA HIS A 237 7.98 -2.63 -13.96
C HIS A 237 8.70 -3.96 -13.68
N SER A 238 9.72 -3.97 -12.81
CA SER A 238 10.46 -5.18 -12.44
C SER A 238 9.56 -6.22 -11.79
N CYS A 239 8.53 -5.82 -11.04
CA CYS A 239 7.59 -6.77 -10.43
C CYS A 239 6.89 -7.61 -11.50
N ARG A 240 6.14 -6.94 -12.38
CA ARG A 240 5.42 -7.58 -13.49
C ARG A 240 6.35 -8.40 -14.38
N ARG A 241 7.52 -7.86 -14.71
CA ARG A 241 8.49 -8.59 -15.53
C ARG A 241 8.96 -9.86 -14.84
N THR A 242 9.33 -9.77 -13.57
CA THR A 242 9.82 -10.91 -12.80
C THR A 242 8.77 -12.00 -12.70
N SER A 243 7.52 -11.66 -12.36
CA SER A 243 6.43 -12.62 -12.27
C SER A 243 6.15 -13.34 -13.59
N LEU A 244 6.15 -12.60 -14.71
CA LEU A 244 5.95 -13.20 -16.03
C LEU A 244 7.12 -14.08 -16.44
N THR A 245 8.35 -13.68 -16.13
CA THR A 245 9.56 -14.48 -16.40
C THR A 245 9.56 -15.75 -15.55
N ILE A 246 9.20 -15.69 -14.26
CA ILE A 246 9.10 -16.87 -13.40
C ILE A 246 8.04 -17.82 -13.94
N MET A 247 6.80 -17.36 -14.16
CA MET A 247 5.74 -18.22 -14.68
C MET A 247 6.11 -18.85 -16.03
N HIS A 248 6.77 -18.10 -16.92
CA HIS A 248 7.26 -18.65 -18.18
C HIS A 248 8.34 -19.73 -17.97
N ARG A 249 9.26 -19.54 -17.03
CA ARG A 249 10.29 -20.53 -16.68
C ARG A 249 9.68 -21.83 -16.15
N GLU A 250 8.61 -21.71 -15.36
CA GLU A 250 7.80 -22.82 -14.86
C GLU A 250 6.88 -23.45 -15.93
N GLY A 251 7.01 -23.07 -17.20
CA GLY A 251 6.30 -23.70 -18.32
C GLY A 251 4.86 -23.21 -18.53
N VAL A 252 4.44 -22.11 -17.88
CA VAL A 252 3.12 -21.53 -18.12
C VAL A 252 3.04 -21.01 -19.56
N ILE A 253 2.04 -21.49 -20.30
CA ILE A 253 1.87 -21.16 -21.71
C ILE A 253 1.64 -19.66 -21.93
N LEU A 254 2.19 -19.13 -23.04
CA LEU A 254 2.14 -17.69 -23.35
C LEU A 254 0.72 -17.11 -23.38
N ARG A 255 -0.27 -17.90 -23.79
CA ARG A 255 -1.67 -17.45 -23.80
C ARG A 255 -2.21 -17.17 -22.40
N VAL A 256 -1.84 -18.00 -21.42
CA VAL A 256 -2.22 -17.79 -20.00
C VAL A 256 -1.49 -16.57 -19.45
N LEU A 257 -0.19 -16.42 -19.75
CA LEU A 257 0.58 -15.24 -19.38
C LEU A 257 -0.02 -13.95 -20.00
N GLN A 258 -0.48 -14.01 -21.25
CA GLN A 258 -1.15 -12.91 -21.93
C GLN A 258 -2.44 -12.50 -21.22
N GLU A 259 -3.26 -13.47 -20.83
CA GLU A 259 -4.51 -13.25 -20.09
C GLU A 259 -4.22 -12.60 -18.73
N ILE A 260 -3.31 -13.17 -17.94
CA ILE A 260 -2.93 -12.65 -16.61
C ILE A 260 -2.42 -11.21 -16.70
N SER A 261 -1.56 -10.97 -17.68
CA SER A 261 -0.90 -9.67 -17.83
C SER A 261 -1.79 -8.63 -18.52
N GLY A 262 -2.77 -9.02 -19.34
CA GLY A 262 -3.53 -8.10 -20.18
C GLY A 262 -2.66 -7.41 -21.23
N HIS A 263 -1.80 -8.19 -21.92
CA HIS A 263 -1.11 -7.72 -23.12
C HIS A 263 -2.00 -7.91 -24.36
N LYS A 264 -2.24 -6.83 -25.10
CA LYS A 264 -2.99 -6.89 -26.38
C LYS A 264 -2.31 -7.75 -27.43
N ASP A 265 -1.00 -7.64 -27.50
CA ASP A 265 -0.18 -8.29 -28.49
C ASP A 265 0.82 -9.23 -27.81
N LEU A 266 0.94 -10.45 -28.34
CA LEU A 266 1.91 -11.44 -27.90
C LEU A 266 3.34 -10.99 -28.20
N GLY A 267 3.58 -10.19 -29.25
CA GLY A 267 4.92 -9.67 -29.57
C GLY A 267 5.52 -8.84 -28.43
N ALA A 268 4.69 -8.10 -27.68
CA ALA A 268 5.14 -7.40 -26.48
C ALA A 268 5.55 -8.37 -25.34
N LEU A 269 4.88 -9.52 -25.24
CA LEU A 269 5.14 -10.55 -24.23
C LEU A 269 6.31 -11.46 -24.62
N GLN A 270 6.57 -11.64 -25.91
CA GLN A 270 7.71 -12.41 -26.42
C GLN A 270 9.06 -11.88 -25.92
N LYS A 271 9.13 -10.61 -25.52
CA LYS A 271 10.33 -10.00 -24.92
C LYS A 271 10.75 -10.63 -23.58
N TYR A 272 9.89 -11.45 -22.98
CA TYR A 272 10.15 -12.20 -21.74
C TYR A 272 10.62 -13.66 -21.99
N LEU A 273 10.68 -14.10 -23.25
CA LEU A 273 11.05 -15.45 -23.69
C LEU A 273 12.57 -15.68 -23.71
N GLU A 274 13.29 -15.37 -22.64
CA GLU A 274 14.68 -15.84 -22.54
C GLU A 274 14.65 -17.37 -22.43
N VAL A 275 14.74 -18.06 -23.58
CA VAL A 275 14.79 -19.52 -23.65
C VAL A 275 16.15 -19.96 -23.14
N SER A 276 16.18 -20.69 -22.03
CA SER A 276 17.44 -21.28 -21.56
C SER A 276 17.77 -22.55 -22.35
N PRO A 277 19.06 -22.89 -22.50
CA PRO A 277 19.46 -24.17 -23.10
C PRO A 277 18.81 -25.38 -22.42
N ASP A 278 18.55 -25.30 -21.12
CA ASP A 278 17.90 -26.36 -20.35
C ASP A 278 16.42 -26.48 -20.70
N GLN A 279 15.71 -25.37 -20.95
CA GLN A 279 14.34 -25.41 -21.46
C GLN A 279 14.29 -26.07 -22.85
N THR A 280 15.25 -25.75 -23.73
CA THR A 280 15.34 -26.38 -25.05
C THR A 280 15.59 -27.89 -24.94
N ARG A 281 16.50 -28.30 -24.05
CA ARG A 281 16.79 -29.72 -23.79
C ARG A 281 15.59 -30.45 -23.20
N ALA A 282 14.97 -29.89 -22.18
CA ALA A 282 13.77 -30.46 -21.56
C ALA A 282 12.63 -30.61 -22.58
N ALA A 283 12.41 -29.60 -23.44
CA ALA A 283 11.38 -29.64 -24.47
C ALA A 283 11.61 -30.76 -25.51
N ILE A 284 12.84 -30.97 -25.96
CA ILE A 284 13.16 -32.06 -26.90
C ILE A 284 12.99 -33.43 -26.23
N ASN A 285 13.36 -33.56 -24.96
CA ASN A 285 13.26 -34.82 -24.21
C ASN A 285 11.81 -35.28 -23.97
N VAL A 286 10.80 -34.41 -24.14
CA VAL A 286 9.38 -34.79 -24.06
C VAL A 286 8.92 -35.59 -25.29
N LEU A 287 9.66 -35.52 -26.40
CA LEU A 287 9.33 -36.22 -27.65
C LEU A 287 9.81 -37.69 -27.68
N GLY A 288 10.45 -38.17 -26.60
CA GLY A 288 10.92 -39.54 -26.43
C GLY A 288 10.32 -40.20 -25.20
#